data_AF-A0AB38B0E2-F1
#
_entry.id   AF-A0AB38B0E2-F1
#
_cell.length_a   1.000
_cell.length_b   1.000
_cell.length_c   1.000
_cell.angle_alpha   90.00
_cell.angle_beta   90.00
_cell.angle_gamma   90.00
#
_symmetry.space_group_name_H-M   'P 1'
#
loop_
_entity.id
_entity.type
_entity.pdbx_description
1 polymer ?
#
loop_
_entity_poly.entity_id
_entity_poly.type
_entity_poly.pdbx_seq_one_letter_code
_entity_poly.pdbx_strand_id
1 'polypeptide(L)'
;MRHYRWLRPDRRPVPASRCPFCGAIQGTKKPALHLYLSNLFLRAQKWVHRSVFECVGQQRSRTDLTVTAGGRLTRLARTRSHYSGEPVQYASEALRNHRHLPLLPDTQGAQAVLESAVMEKLGRGGEWWAHPVGIAGVHLAPHRSVVVLDSHSGSRPGKKFPTSDYALAHLLPSAEPGVQVDGVMRLRVVGVRNLDLHLKLVNTGSSLVLRGTPGTRWLHLLAERRRDLEEGGFVPLWDEPGPSSYELEDEREFASLVQRGRDLAWLGSGLLRRIAIFQHASTAYSTRSWITGDEWIFELDTHRDVPLAHDEFLKSLVDDVWGLPLKVKRRFCDCSSQSTARRGYQCTYYLEHRDPEVPGIMQIRFRWGDAVYGDDVRERLEELKADQEWLDRVLPRRSSQRGGSVVRKGGPR
;
A
#
# COMPACT_ATOMS: atom_id res chain seq x y z
N MET A 1 -33.95 9.82 2.22
CA MET A 1 -33.61 10.65 3.39
C MET A 1 -32.70 9.90 4.35
N ARG A 2 -31.38 9.88 4.07
CA ARG A 2 -30.32 9.61 5.06
C ARG A 2 -29.11 10.43 4.63
N HIS A 3 -28.95 11.60 5.22
CA HIS A 3 -27.76 12.43 5.02
C HIS A 3 -26.54 11.74 5.64
N TYR A 4 -25.59 11.30 4.82
CA TYR A 4 -24.25 10.93 5.28
C TYR A 4 -23.38 12.19 5.33
N ARG A 5 -23.45 12.89 6.47
CA ARG A 5 -22.53 13.98 6.78
C ARG A 5 -21.21 13.37 7.22
N TRP A 6 -20.22 13.31 6.33
CA TRP A 6 -18.84 13.08 6.71
C TRP A 6 -18.37 14.29 7.51
N LEU A 7 -18.37 14.16 8.84
CA LEU A 7 -17.83 15.18 9.73
C LEU A 7 -16.31 15.24 9.52
N ARG A 8 -15.83 16.27 8.81
CA ARG A 8 -14.46 16.75 8.98
C ARG A 8 -14.29 17.19 10.44
N PRO A 9 -13.13 16.95 11.07
CA PRO A 9 -12.85 17.50 12.39
C PRO A 9 -12.85 19.04 12.28
N ASP A 10 -13.70 19.65 13.11
CA ASP A 10 -13.89 21.08 13.28
C ASP A 10 -12.53 21.73 13.64
N ARG A 11 -11.86 22.39 12.68
CA ARG A 11 -10.70 23.23 12.98
C ARG A 11 -11.20 24.53 13.62
N ARG A 12 -11.51 24.47 14.91
CA ARG A 12 -11.66 25.68 15.72
C ARG A 12 -10.27 26.16 16.16
N PRO A 13 -10.00 27.48 16.12
CA PRO A 13 -8.79 28.04 16.68
C PRO A 13 -8.78 27.80 18.20
N VAL A 14 -7.71 27.17 18.69
CA VAL A 14 -7.48 27.00 20.13
C VAL A 14 -7.13 28.37 20.72
N PRO A 15 -7.83 28.85 21.75
CA PRO A 15 -7.43 30.07 22.44
C PRO A 15 -6.14 29.80 23.23
N ALA A 16 -5.18 30.73 23.13
CA ALA A 16 -3.92 30.69 23.85
C ALA A 16 -4.16 30.64 25.38
N SER A 17 -3.99 29.47 25.97
CA SER A 17 -3.92 29.32 27.42
C SER A 17 -2.48 29.51 27.89
N ARG A 18 -2.35 30.32 28.95
CA ARG A 18 -1.10 30.76 29.56
C ARG A 18 -0.29 29.59 30.09
N CYS A 19 0.99 29.56 29.72
CA CYS A 19 2.03 28.76 30.38
C CYS A 19 2.24 29.31 31.81
N PRO A 20 2.11 28.50 32.87
CA PRO A 20 2.31 28.96 34.24
C PRO A 20 3.73 28.63 34.70
N PHE A 21 4.78 28.97 33.93
CA PHE A 21 6.17 28.85 34.41
C PHE A 21 7.14 29.68 33.56
N CYS A 22 6.93 31.00 33.50
CA CYS A 22 7.97 31.93 33.05
C CYS A 22 7.91 33.18 33.93
N GLY A 23 8.68 33.19 35.01
CA GLY A 23 9.01 34.41 35.75
C GLY A 23 9.93 35.29 34.91
N ALA A 24 9.49 36.49 34.60
CA ALA A 24 10.32 37.53 34.02
C ALA A 24 11.12 38.24 35.12
N ILE A 25 12.42 38.39 34.94
CA ILE A 25 13.19 39.50 35.51
C ILE A 25 13.95 40.14 34.36
N GLN A 26 13.61 41.40 34.08
CA GLN A 26 14.39 42.31 33.22
C GLN A 26 15.59 42.85 34.01
N GLY A 27 16.74 43.05 33.35
CA GLY A 27 17.86 43.73 33.99
C GLY A 27 19.15 43.90 33.18
N THR A 28 19.14 44.83 32.24
CA THR A 28 20.21 45.80 31.87
C THR A 28 21.68 45.38 31.52
N LYS A 29 22.21 46.12 30.51
CA LYS A 29 23.60 46.52 30.20
C LYS A 29 24.57 45.56 29.45
N LYS A 30 24.94 46.01 28.24
CA LYS A 30 26.18 45.74 27.45
C LYS A 30 27.46 46.15 28.22
N PRO A 31 28.71 45.97 27.69
CA PRO A 31 29.27 45.08 26.64
C PRO A 31 30.59 44.38 27.09
N ALA A 32 31.24 43.62 26.17
CA ALA A 32 32.71 43.56 25.90
C ALA A 32 33.37 42.16 25.81
N LEU A 33 34.02 41.93 24.65
CA LEU A 33 35.40 41.45 24.42
C LEU A 33 35.93 40.05 24.85
N HIS A 34 36.75 39.52 23.92
CA HIS A 34 37.81 38.47 24.02
C HIS A 34 37.37 36.99 24.03
N LEU A 35 37.62 36.23 22.95
CA LEU A 35 38.84 35.47 22.58
C LEU A 35 39.19 34.37 23.60
N TYR A 36 39.21 33.10 23.15
CA TYR A 36 40.36 32.17 23.26
C TYR A 36 40.05 30.77 22.65
N LEU A 37 40.83 30.40 21.62
CA LEU A 37 41.44 29.10 21.24
C LEU A 37 40.60 27.79 21.35
N SER A 38 40.26 27.07 20.26
CA SER A 38 41.07 26.30 19.28
C SER A 38 41.73 25.00 19.79
N ASN A 39 41.35 23.91 19.10
CA ASN A 39 42.12 22.68 18.77
C ASN A 39 42.32 21.54 19.80
N LEU A 40 42.40 20.33 19.20
CA LEU A 40 42.71 18.97 19.67
C LEU A 40 41.47 18.03 19.70
N PHE A 41 41.40 16.86 19.05
CA PHE A 41 42.41 16.03 18.38
C PHE A 41 41.69 15.01 17.47
N LEU A 42 42.22 14.82 16.26
CA LEU A 42 42.03 13.66 15.41
C LEU A 42 42.93 12.51 15.89
N ARG A 43 42.49 11.26 15.65
CA ARG A 43 43.21 9.96 15.63
C ARG A 43 42.97 9.01 16.81
N ALA A 44 42.23 7.93 16.51
CA ALA A 44 42.69 6.56 16.73
C ALA A 44 41.99 5.61 15.73
N GLN A 45 42.79 4.98 14.88
CA GLN A 45 42.43 4.00 13.86
C GLN A 45 42.90 2.60 14.32
N LYS A 46 42.16 1.56 13.89
CA LYS A 46 42.64 0.22 13.47
C LYS A 46 43.33 -0.73 14.48
N TRP A 47 42.64 -1.84 14.78
CA TRP A 47 43.07 -3.27 14.71
C TRP A 47 41.96 -4.10 15.40
N VAL A 48 41.33 -5.12 14.82
CA VAL A 48 41.86 -6.43 14.41
C VAL A 48 41.12 -6.96 13.17
N HIS A 49 41.88 -7.53 12.24
CA HIS A 49 41.43 -8.18 11.00
C HIS A 49 41.52 -9.71 11.16
N ARG A 50 40.70 -10.43 10.38
CA ARG A 50 40.90 -11.80 9.86
C ARG A 50 40.68 -13.01 10.79
N SER A 51 39.64 -13.78 10.44
CA SER A 51 39.52 -15.27 10.34
C SER A 51 38.03 -15.54 10.54
N VAL A 52 37.23 -16.07 9.61
CA VAL A 52 37.32 -17.31 8.82
C VAL A 52 36.24 -17.17 7.73
N PHE A 53 36.54 -17.40 6.46
CA PHE A 53 35.59 -17.94 5.46
C PHE A 53 36.33 -18.12 4.12
N GLU A 54 37.03 -19.24 3.99
CA GLU A 54 37.38 -19.89 2.72
C GLU A 54 37.36 -21.41 2.97
N CYS A 55 37.03 -22.18 1.93
CA CYS A 55 36.86 -23.65 1.86
C CYS A 55 35.51 -24.26 2.32
N VAL A 56 34.55 -24.35 1.39
CA VAL A 56 34.10 -25.59 0.70
C VAL A 56 33.53 -25.12 -0.65
N GLY A 57 34.02 -25.49 -1.83
CA GLY A 57 34.35 -26.84 -2.26
C GLY A 57 33.21 -27.45 -3.10
N GLN A 58 32.93 -26.82 -4.23
CA GLN A 58 32.49 -27.43 -5.50
C GLN A 58 31.91 -28.86 -5.46
N GLN A 59 30.59 -28.98 -5.55
CA GLN A 59 29.90 -30.12 -6.16
C GLN A 59 28.56 -29.66 -6.74
N ARG A 60 28.60 -28.95 -7.88
CA ARG A 60 27.43 -28.83 -8.75
C ARG A 60 27.33 -30.13 -9.54
N SER A 61 26.61 -31.11 -8.98
CA SER A 61 26.02 -32.17 -9.79
C SER A 61 25.02 -31.50 -10.74
N ARG A 62 25.35 -31.54 -12.02
CA ARG A 62 24.50 -31.11 -13.12
C ARG A 62 23.44 -32.19 -13.29
N THR A 63 22.41 -32.16 -12.45
CA THR A 63 21.15 -32.85 -12.76
C THR A 63 20.50 -32.07 -13.89
N ASP A 64 20.77 -32.50 -15.12
CA ASP A 64 19.92 -32.21 -16.28
C ASP A 64 18.56 -32.86 -16.02
N LEU A 65 17.75 -32.19 -15.21
CA LEU A 65 16.30 -32.35 -15.24
C LEU A 65 15.86 -31.73 -16.56
N THR A 66 15.57 -32.58 -17.53
CA THR A 66 14.72 -32.26 -18.68
C THR A 66 13.39 -31.75 -18.17
N VAL A 67 13.33 -30.45 -17.83
CA VAL A 67 12.11 -29.73 -17.56
C VAL A 67 11.38 -29.66 -18.90
N THR A 68 10.42 -30.56 -19.09
CA THR A 68 9.49 -30.51 -20.22
C THR A 68 8.93 -29.09 -20.32
N ALA A 69 8.72 -28.58 -21.54
CA ALA A 69 8.29 -27.21 -21.77
C ALA A 69 7.03 -26.81 -20.96
N GLY A 70 6.17 -27.79 -20.63
CA GLY A 70 5.03 -27.62 -19.73
C GLY A 70 5.41 -27.28 -18.29
N GLY A 71 6.46 -27.89 -17.74
CA GLY A 71 6.93 -27.64 -16.38
C GLY A 71 7.48 -26.22 -16.18
N ARG A 72 8.24 -25.71 -17.16
CA ARG A 72 8.77 -24.33 -17.11
C ARG A 72 7.66 -23.29 -17.16
N LEU A 73 6.71 -23.44 -18.09
CA LEU A 73 5.59 -22.49 -18.20
C LEU A 73 4.74 -22.47 -16.93
N THR A 74 4.46 -23.64 -16.35
CA THR A 74 3.66 -23.75 -15.12
C THR A 74 4.35 -23.04 -13.96
N ARG A 75 5.68 -23.19 -13.83
CA ARG A 75 6.47 -22.48 -12.82
C ARG A 75 6.40 -20.95 -13.02
N LEU A 76 6.61 -20.48 -14.26
CA LEU A 76 6.52 -19.04 -14.57
C LEU A 76 5.12 -18.48 -14.29
N ALA A 77 4.06 -19.22 -14.63
CA ALA A 77 2.69 -18.80 -14.37
C ALA A 77 2.37 -18.72 -12.87
N ARG A 78 2.88 -19.67 -12.06
CA ARG A 78 2.76 -19.63 -10.60
C ARG A 78 3.53 -18.44 -10.01
N THR A 79 4.76 -18.20 -10.47
CA THR A 79 5.51 -17.02 -10.01
C THR A 79 4.82 -15.72 -10.41
N ARG A 80 4.31 -15.61 -11.64
CA ARG A 80 3.53 -14.47 -12.07
C ARG A 80 2.30 -14.24 -11.19
N SER A 81 1.52 -15.29 -10.96
CA SER A 81 0.36 -15.30 -10.07
C SER A 81 0.70 -14.82 -8.65
N HIS A 82 1.85 -15.25 -8.11
CA HIS A 82 2.33 -14.82 -6.80
C HIS A 82 2.63 -13.31 -6.71
N TYR A 83 2.96 -12.67 -7.83
CA TYR A 83 3.25 -11.23 -7.86
C TYR A 83 2.00 -10.41 -8.20
N SER A 84 1.22 -10.82 -9.21
CA SER A 84 0.09 -10.03 -9.71
C SER A 84 -1.26 -10.38 -9.08
N GLY A 85 -1.40 -11.57 -8.48
CA GLY A 85 -2.68 -12.09 -8.00
C GLY A 85 -3.55 -12.69 -9.11
N GLU A 86 -3.04 -12.81 -10.33
CA GLU A 86 -3.75 -13.46 -11.43
C GLU A 86 -3.98 -14.95 -11.15
N PRO A 87 -5.11 -15.53 -11.57
CA PRO A 87 -5.26 -16.98 -11.59
C PRO A 87 -4.16 -17.63 -12.44
N VAL A 88 -3.58 -18.74 -11.96
CA VAL A 88 -2.48 -19.44 -12.65
C VAL A 88 -2.82 -19.81 -14.09
N GLN A 89 -4.09 -20.13 -14.38
CA GLN A 89 -4.57 -20.41 -15.73
C GLN A 89 -4.47 -19.17 -16.63
N TYR A 90 -4.93 -18.01 -16.15
CA TYR A 90 -4.83 -16.74 -16.85
C TYR A 90 -3.36 -16.35 -17.08
N ALA A 91 -2.52 -16.44 -16.04
CA ALA A 91 -1.09 -16.19 -16.15
C ALA A 91 -0.41 -17.12 -17.17
N SER A 92 -0.81 -18.40 -17.22
CA SER A 92 -0.30 -19.37 -18.19
C SER A 92 -0.67 -18.99 -19.62
N GLU A 93 -1.91 -18.56 -19.84
CA GLU A 93 -2.40 -18.13 -21.15
C GLU A 93 -1.71 -16.84 -21.62
N ALA A 94 -1.60 -15.84 -20.73
CA ALA A 94 -0.90 -14.59 -21.02
C ALA A 94 0.56 -14.84 -21.42
N LEU A 95 1.27 -15.71 -20.68
CA LEU A 95 2.65 -16.09 -20.99
C LEU A 95 2.77 -16.89 -22.30
N ARG A 96 1.76 -17.68 -22.68
CA ARG A 96 1.75 -18.38 -23.97
C ARG A 96 1.55 -17.42 -25.14
N ASN A 97 0.64 -16.46 -25.00
CA ASN A 97 0.22 -15.55 -26.06
C ASN A 97 1.22 -14.38 -26.24
N HIS A 98 1.98 -14.04 -25.19
CA HIS A 98 2.86 -12.87 -25.17
C HIS A 98 4.30 -13.20 -24.78
N ARG A 99 4.87 -14.25 -25.37
CA ARG A 99 6.24 -14.73 -25.07
C ARG A 99 7.36 -13.69 -25.26
N HIS A 100 7.10 -12.67 -26.07
CA HIS A 100 8.06 -11.59 -26.37
C HIS A 100 7.99 -10.43 -25.37
N LEU A 101 6.96 -10.39 -24.52
CA LEU A 101 6.83 -9.36 -23.49
C LEU A 101 7.54 -9.80 -22.20
N PRO A 102 7.95 -8.84 -21.35
CA PRO A 102 8.42 -9.14 -20.01
C PRO A 102 7.39 -9.98 -19.23
N LEU A 103 7.89 -10.83 -18.32
CA LEU A 103 7.07 -11.75 -17.54
C LEU A 103 6.04 -11.00 -16.67
N LEU A 104 6.38 -9.80 -16.21
CA LEU A 104 5.50 -8.79 -15.67
C LEU A 104 5.88 -7.46 -16.33
N PRO A 105 5.12 -6.98 -17.33
CA PRO A 105 5.47 -5.73 -17.99
C PRO A 105 5.21 -4.55 -17.06
N ASP A 106 6.14 -3.61 -16.98
CA ASP A 106 5.87 -2.28 -16.41
C ASP A 106 5.25 -1.36 -17.47
N THR A 107 4.62 -0.28 -17.02
CA THR A 107 4.09 0.77 -17.89
C THR A 107 4.82 2.08 -17.67
N GLN A 108 4.72 2.96 -18.67
CA GLN A 108 5.34 4.27 -18.69
C GLN A 108 4.30 5.33 -19.07
N GLY A 109 4.65 6.60 -18.84
CA GLY A 109 3.83 7.74 -19.23
C GLY A 109 2.43 7.73 -18.60
N ALA A 110 1.41 8.10 -19.39
CA ALA A 110 0.05 8.28 -18.89
C ALA A 110 -0.57 6.99 -18.29
N GLN A 111 -0.16 5.80 -18.74
CA GLN A 111 -0.69 4.54 -18.18
C GLN A 111 -0.13 4.29 -16.79
N ALA A 112 1.15 4.59 -16.56
CA ALA A 112 1.75 4.54 -15.24
C ALA A 112 1.10 5.56 -14.29
N VAL A 113 0.82 6.76 -14.78
CA VAL A 113 0.13 7.81 -14.00
C VAL A 113 -1.27 7.33 -13.57
N LEU A 114 -2.06 6.77 -14.49
CA LEU A 114 -3.38 6.24 -14.18
C LEU A 114 -3.31 5.12 -13.12
N GLU A 115 -2.42 4.15 -13.31
CA GLU A 115 -2.27 3.02 -12.38
C GLU A 115 -1.76 3.46 -11.01
N SER A 116 -0.80 4.39 -10.97
CA SER A 116 -0.31 4.98 -9.72
C SER A 116 -1.39 5.73 -8.96
N ALA A 117 -2.22 6.51 -9.64
CA ALA A 117 -3.34 7.22 -9.02
C ALA A 117 -4.38 6.25 -8.47
N VAL A 118 -4.67 5.14 -9.18
CA VAL A 118 -5.56 4.09 -8.67
C VAL A 118 -4.99 3.47 -7.40
N MET A 119 -3.71 3.11 -7.40
CA MET A 119 -3.03 2.55 -6.23
C MET A 119 -3.07 3.52 -5.03
N GLU A 120 -2.83 4.81 -5.26
CA GLU A 120 -2.83 5.81 -4.19
C GLU A 120 -4.22 5.95 -3.58
N LYS A 121 -5.25 6.13 -4.42
CA LYS A 121 -6.61 6.41 -3.96
C LYS A 121 -7.25 5.23 -3.26
N LEU A 122 -7.01 4.00 -3.72
CA LEU A 122 -7.50 2.80 -3.05
C LEU A 122 -6.67 2.46 -1.80
N GLY A 123 -5.40 2.88 -1.77
CA GLY A 123 -4.48 2.59 -0.68
C GLY A 123 -4.66 3.42 0.60
N ARG A 124 -5.37 4.57 0.53
CA ARG A 124 -5.48 5.60 1.60
C ARG A 124 -6.04 5.11 2.95
N GLY A 125 -6.45 3.85 3.06
CA GLY A 125 -6.68 3.16 4.33
C GLY A 125 -7.98 3.59 5.02
N GLY A 126 -8.14 3.14 6.28
CA GLY A 126 -9.30 3.42 7.13
C GLY A 126 -10.35 2.31 7.16
N GLU A 127 -10.30 1.40 6.19
CA GLU A 127 -11.20 0.26 6.04
C GLU A 127 -10.43 -1.07 6.11
N TRP A 128 -11.19 -2.15 6.35
CA TRP A 128 -10.76 -3.54 6.36
C TRP A 128 -10.98 -4.19 5.01
N TRP A 129 -10.02 -5.00 4.60
CA TRP A 129 -9.98 -5.63 3.29
C TRP A 129 -9.55 -7.09 3.42
N ALA A 130 -10.09 -7.95 2.56
CA ALA A 130 -9.65 -9.34 2.48
C ALA A 130 -8.26 -9.45 1.81
N HIS A 131 -7.96 -8.52 0.91
CA HIS A 131 -6.70 -8.43 0.19
C HIS A 131 -6.03 -7.06 0.41
N PRO A 132 -4.72 -6.92 0.15
CA PRO A 132 -4.02 -5.65 0.29
C PRO A 132 -4.76 -4.51 -0.43
N VAL A 133 -5.08 -3.45 0.31
CA VAL A 133 -5.79 -2.25 -0.18
C VAL A 133 -7.11 -2.53 -0.93
N GLY A 134 -7.77 -3.67 -0.67
CA GLY A 134 -9.04 -4.03 -1.30
C GLY A 134 -8.90 -4.57 -2.74
N ILE A 135 -7.69 -4.94 -3.16
CA ILE A 135 -7.40 -5.44 -4.50
C ILE A 135 -6.97 -6.91 -4.43
N ALA A 136 -7.78 -7.80 -4.97
CA ALA A 136 -7.51 -9.24 -5.00
C ALA A 136 -6.39 -9.61 -5.99
N GLY A 137 -6.23 -8.80 -7.04
CA GLY A 137 -5.17 -8.99 -8.03
C GLY A 137 -5.33 -8.06 -9.23
N VAL A 138 -4.36 -8.11 -10.14
CA VAL A 138 -4.36 -7.32 -11.37
C VAL A 138 -4.06 -8.23 -12.56
N HIS A 139 -5.04 -8.37 -13.45
CA HIS A 139 -4.83 -9.08 -14.71
C HIS A 139 -4.17 -8.14 -15.71
N LEU A 140 -2.97 -8.50 -16.18
CA LEU A 140 -2.20 -7.66 -17.09
C LEU A 140 -2.37 -8.19 -18.52
N ALA A 141 -3.11 -7.45 -19.33
CA ALA A 141 -3.18 -7.64 -20.77
C ALA A 141 -2.30 -6.60 -21.49
N PRO A 142 -1.91 -6.83 -22.75
CA PRO A 142 -1.26 -5.81 -23.56
C PRO A 142 -2.12 -4.53 -23.58
N HIS A 143 -1.52 -3.40 -23.17
CA HIS A 143 -2.14 -2.07 -23.17
C HIS A 143 -3.34 -1.87 -22.24
N ARG A 144 -3.67 -2.82 -21.37
CA ARG A 144 -4.79 -2.70 -20.44
C ARG A 144 -4.60 -3.55 -19.19
N SER A 145 -4.80 -2.95 -18.03
CA SER A 145 -4.87 -3.64 -16.75
C SER A 145 -6.31 -3.80 -16.29
N VAL A 146 -6.61 -4.95 -15.69
CA VAL A 146 -7.89 -5.20 -15.01
C VAL A 146 -7.60 -5.38 -13.52
N VAL A 147 -8.00 -4.41 -12.72
CA VAL A 147 -7.89 -4.44 -11.26
C VAL A 147 -9.11 -5.18 -10.72
N VAL A 148 -8.88 -6.31 -10.08
CA VAL A 148 -9.93 -7.14 -9.47
C VAL A 148 -10.12 -6.70 -8.04
N LEU A 149 -11.32 -6.19 -7.73
CA LEU A 149 -11.66 -5.68 -6.41
C LEU A 149 -12.14 -6.79 -5.49
N ASP A 150 -11.94 -6.59 -4.18
CA ASP A 150 -12.61 -7.37 -3.16
C ASP A 150 -14.14 -7.25 -3.26
N SER A 151 -14.85 -8.20 -2.64
CA SER A 151 -16.31 -8.12 -2.56
C SER A 151 -16.76 -6.94 -1.69
N HIS A 152 -16.15 -6.79 -0.52
CA HIS A 152 -16.57 -5.84 0.49
C HIS A 152 -15.38 -5.24 1.25
N SER A 153 -15.58 -4.02 1.73
CA SER A 153 -14.84 -3.38 2.81
C SER A 153 -15.59 -3.53 4.13
N GLY A 154 -14.88 -3.39 5.24
CA GLY A 154 -15.51 -3.17 6.54
C GLY A 154 -14.93 -1.94 7.23
N SER A 155 -15.75 -1.13 7.89
CA SER A 155 -15.27 0.02 8.69
C SER A 155 -15.48 -0.21 10.19
N ARG A 156 -16.50 -1.00 10.53
CA ARG A 156 -16.94 -1.33 11.89
C ARG A 156 -17.50 -2.76 11.93
N PRO A 157 -17.49 -3.44 13.09
CA PRO A 157 -18.14 -4.73 13.26
C PRO A 157 -19.57 -4.72 12.69
N GLY A 158 -19.91 -5.71 11.86
CA GLY A 158 -21.23 -5.88 11.28
C GLY A 158 -21.62 -4.91 10.17
N LYS A 159 -20.77 -3.94 9.79
CA LYS A 159 -21.07 -3.00 8.70
C LYS A 159 -20.11 -3.21 7.53
N LYS A 160 -20.63 -3.79 6.45
CA LYS A 160 -19.92 -4.07 5.20
C LYS A 160 -20.39 -3.13 4.10
N PHE A 161 -19.46 -2.70 3.26
CA PHE A 161 -19.76 -1.89 2.09
C PHE A 161 -19.15 -2.56 0.87
N PRO A 162 -19.79 -2.53 -0.31
CA PRO A 162 -19.17 -3.06 -1.51
C PRO A 162 -17.85 -2.33 -1.80
N THR A 163 -16.74 -3.04 -2.04
CA THR A 163 -15.47 -2.40 -2.41
C THR A 163 -15.60 -1.61 -3.71
N SER A 164 -16.51 -2.03 -4.60
CA SER A 164 -16.88 -1.26 -5.78
C SER A 164 -17.37 0.15 -5.46
N ASP A 165 -18.16 0.31 -4.39
CA ASP A 165 -18.66 1.62 -3.96
C ASP A 165 -17.54 2.50 -3.42
N TYR A 166 -16.69 1.93 -2.55
CA TYR A 166 -15.46 2.58 -2.08
C TYR A 166 -14.57 3.05 -3.26
N ALA A 167 -14.37 2.17 -4.25
CA ALA A 167 -13.59 2.51 -5.42
C ALA A 167 -14.20 3.68 -6.21
N LEU A 168 -15.52 3.73 -6.39
CA LEU A 168 -16.18 4.89 -7.03
C LEU A 168 -15.98 6.17 -6.22
N ALA A 169 -16.14 6.10 -4.89
CA ALA A 169 -16.03 7.26 -4.02
C ALA A 169 -14.63 7.89 -4.04
N HIS A 170 -13.58 7.08 -4.21
CA HIS A 170 -12.19 7.53 -4.18
C HIS A 170 -11.56 7.76 -5.55
N LEU A 171 -12.05 7.11 -6.61
CA LEU A 171 -11.46 7.21 -7.94
C LEU A 171 -12.18 8.21 -8.83
N LEU A 172 -13.51 8.27 -8.82
CA LEU A 172 -14.23 9.09 -9.77
C LEU A 172 -14.08 10.59 -9.44
N PRO A 173 -13.71 11.43 -10.43
CA PRO A 173 -13.46 12.83 -10.17
C PRO A 173 -14.74 13.61 -9.91
N SER A 174 -14.71 14.47 -8.90
CA SER A 174 -15.80 15.39 -8.59
C SER A 174 -15.23 16.73 -8.12
N ALA A 175 -15.82 17.83 -8.58
CA ALA A 175 -15.45 19.17 -8.11
C ALA A 175 -16.27 19.56 -6.88
N GLU A 176 -15.60 20.12 -5.88
CA GLU A 176 -16.19 20.98 -4.86
C GLU A 176 -16.00 22.43 -5.34
N PRO A 177 -17.04 23.12 -5.86
CA PRO A 177 -16.86 24.41 -6.51
C PRO A 177 -16.17 25.45 -5.61
N GLY A 178 -15.09 26.04 -6.11
CA GLY A 178 -14.27 27.02 -5.37
C GLY A 178 -13.35 26.43 -4.30
N VAL A 179 -13.21 25.10 -4.24
CA VAL A 179 -12.34 24.43 -3.26
C VAL A 179 -11.30 23.56 -3.95
N GLN A 180 -11.68 22.41 -4.53
CA GLN A 180 -10.74 21.46 -5.14
C GLN A 180 -11.44 20.42 -6.01
N VAL A 181 -10.66 19.65 -6.77
CA VAL A 181 -11.11 18.41 -7.42
C VAL A 181 -10.71 17.19 -6.59
N ASP A 182 -11.70 16.43 -6.15
CA ASP A 182 -11.50 15.11 -5.53
C ASP A 182 -11.42 14.01 -6.60
N GLY A 183 -10.90 12.83 -6.23
CA GLY A 183 -10.76 11.68 -7.12
C GLY A 183 -9.50 11.70 -8.00
N VAL A 184 -9.53 10.97 -9.12
CA VAL A 184 -8.47 10.96 -10.14
C VAL A 184 -8.87 11.92 -11.26
N MET A 185 -8.16 13.05 -11.36
CA MET A 185 -8.39 14.04 -12.41
C MET A 185 -8.32 13.41 -13.80
N ARG A 186 -9.19 13.88 -14.71
CA ARG A 186 -9.34 13.47 -16.12
C ARG A 186 -9.79 12.02 -16.30
N LEU A 187 -10.12 11.30 -15.24
CA LEU A 187 -10.66 9.94 -15.32
C LEU A 187 -12.11 9.99 -15.78
N ARG A 188 -12.47 9.16 -16.75
CA ARG A 188 -13.84 9.04 -17.26
C ARG A 188 -14.31 7.60 -17.29
N VAL A 189 -15.61 7.46 -17.08
CA VAL A 189 -16.33 6.20 -17.30
C VAL A 189 -16.65 6.10 -18.79
N VAL A 190 -16.04 5.14 -19.47
CA VAL A 190 -16.30 4.91 -20.90
C VAL A 190 -17.33 3.82 -21.16
N GLY A 191 -17.69 3.05 -20.13
CA GLY A 191 -18.76 2.07 -20.22
C GLY A 191 -18.77 1.06 -19.09
N VAL A 192 -19.87 0.32 -19.00
CA VAL A 192 -20.04 -0.83 -18.10
C VAL A 192 -20.30 -2.06 -18.95
N ARG A 193 -19.58 -3.16 -18.69
CA ARG A 193 -19.78 -4.44 -19.36
C ARG A 193 -19.77 -5.55 -18.32
N ASN A 194 -20.92 -6.16 -18.04
CA ASN A 194 -21.06 -7.18 -17.00
C ASN A 194 -20.51 -6.67 -15.65
N LEU A 195 -19.46 -7.33 -15.14
CA LEU A 195 -18.80 -7.01 -13.87
C LEU A 195 -17.69 -5.95 -14.02
N ASP A 196 -17.47 -5.42 -15.23
CA ASP A 196 -16.35 -4.55 -15.56
C ASP A 196 -16.82 -3.10 -15.74
N LEU A 197 -16.23 -2.19 -14.96
CA LEU A 197 -16.29 -0.74 -15.19
C LEU A 197 -15.07 -0.33 -16.00
N HIS A 198 -15.30 0.20 -17.20
CA HIS A 198 -14.24 0.62 -18.11
C HIS A 198 -13.92 2.10 -17.85
N LEU A 199 -12.64 2.36 -17.59
CA LEU A 199 -12.14 3.68 -17.28
C LEU A 199 -11.06 4.11 -18.30
N LYS A 200 -11.02 5.42 -18.59
CA LYS A 200 -10.03 6.02 -19.47
C LYS A 200 -9.56 7.36 -18.91
N LEU A 201 -8.29 7.67 -19.11
CA LEU A 201 -7.76 9.01 -18.86
C LEU A 201 -7.91 9.87 -20.14
N VAL A 202 -8.64 10.98 -20.04
CA VAL A 202 -8.97 11.87 -21.17
C VAL A 202 -7.71 12.40 -21.85
N ASN A 203 -7.79 12.57 -23.18
CA ASN A 203 -6.69 13.02 -24.04
C ASN A 203 -5.44 12.12 -23.99
N THR A 204 -5.61 10.86 -23.61
CA THR A 204 -4.54 9.84 -23.64
C THR A 204 -5.05 8.52 -24.21
N GLY A 205 -4.12 7.59 -24.47
CA GLY A 205 -4.44 6.19 -24.80
C GLY A 205 -4.64 5.30 -23.57
N SER A 206 -4.53 5.84 -22.36
CA SER A 206 -4.47 5.06 -21.12
C SER A 206 -5.85 4.63 -20.64
N SER A 207 -5.96 3.35 -20.27
CA SER A 207 -7.22 2.75 -19.85
C SER A 207 -7.01 1.65 -18.81
N LEU A 208 -8.04 1.42 -18.01
CA LEU A 208 -8.06 0.43 -16.95
C LEU A 208 -9.48 -0.12 -16.78
N VAL A 209 -9.60 -1.34 -16.28
CA VAL A 209 -10.88 -1.93 -15.84
C VAL A 209 -10.87 -2.07 -14.33
N LEU A 210 -11.94 -1.65 -13.68
CA LEU A 210 -12.27 -2.15 -12.35
C LEU A 210 -13.25 -3.31 -12.51
N ARG A 211 -12.85 -4.49 -12.05
CA ARG A 211 -13.69 -5.68 -12.05
C ARG A 211 -14.23 -5.90 -10.65
N GLY A 212 -15.56 -5.81 -10.52
CA GLY A 212 -16.27 -6.17 -9.30
C GLY A 212 -16.48 -7.67 -9.17
N THR A 213 -17.06 -8.08 -8.05
CA THR A 213 -17.47 -9.48 -7.83
C THR A 213 -18.80 -9.80 -8.50
N PRO A 214 -19.16 -11.09 -8.66
CA PRO A 214 -20.50 -11.46 -9.15
C PRO A 214 -21.60 -10.73 -8.37
N GLY A 215 -22.52 -10.09 -9.10
CA GLY A 215 -23.60 -9.29 -8.52
C GLY A 215 -23.30 -7.79 -8.38
N THR A 216 -22.08 -7.31 -8.66
CA THR A 216 -21.80 -5.86 -8.70
C THR A 216 -22.66 -5.18 -9.77
N ARG A 217 -23.44 -4.16 -9.35
CA ARG A 217 -24.34 -3.39 -10.21
C ARG A 217 -23.78 -1.99 -10.48
N TRP A 218 -22.75 -1.89 -11.32
CA TRP A 218 -22.03 -0.63 -11.58
C TRP A 218 -22.94 0.55 -11.95
N LEU A 219 -23.92 0.36 -12.84
CA LEU A 219 -24.83 1.43 -13.24
C LEU A 219 -25.66 1.97 -12.07
N HIS A 220 -26.07 1.08 -11.15
CA HIS A 220 -26.80 1.48 -9.96
C HIS A 220 -25.90 2.28 -9.00
N LEU A 221 -24.69 1.79 -8.74
CA LEU A 221 -23.71 2.48 -7.90
C LEU A 221 -23.30 3.85 -8.46
N LEU A 222 -23.11 3.96 -9.78
CA LEU A 222 -22.83 5.23 -10.46
C LEU A 222 -23.98 6.24 -10.29
N ALA A 223 -25.22 5.78 -10.42
CA ALA A 223 -26.40 6.63 -10.26
C ALA A 223 -26.58 7.09 -8.81
N GLU A 224 -26.34 6.21 -7.83
CA GLU A 224 -26.36 6.58 -6.40
C GLU A 224 -25.26 7.58 -6.08
N ARG A 225 -24.02 7.31 -6.51
CA ARG A 225 -22.89 8.21 -6.29
C ARG A 225 -23.11 9.59 -6.90
N ARG A 226 -23.68 9.66 -8.11
CA ARG A 226 -24.07 10.93 -8.75
C ARG A 226 -25.04 11.70 -7.87
N ARG A 227 -26.14 11.04 -7.45
CA ARG A 227 -27.16 11.65 -6.61
C ARG A 227 -26.57 12.20 -5.31
N ASP A 228 -25.74 11.41 -4.62
CA ASP A 228 -25.13 11.81 -3.35
C ASP A 228 -24.23 13.05 -3.49
N LEU A 229 -23.47 13.15 -4.60
CA LEU A 229 -22.63 14.31 -4.88
C LEU A 229 -23.46 15.54 -5.21
N GLU A 230 -24.44 15.42 -6.09
CA GLU A 230 -25.32 16.52 -6.50
C GLU A 230 -26.15 17.04 -5.31
N GLU A 231 -26.68 16.16 -4.45
CA GLU A 231 -27.33 16.53 -3.18
C GLU A 231 -26.37 17.25 -2.22
N GLY A 232 -25.07 16.94 -2.29
CA GLY A 232 -24.02 17.60 -1.53
C GLY A 232 -23.49 18.91 -2.14
N GLY A 233 -23.98 19.31 -3.32
CA GLY A 233 -23.50 20.49 -4.05
C GLY A 233 -22.17 20.29 -4.81
N PHE A 234 -21.73 19.04 -4.96
CA PHE A 234 -20.55 18.68 -5.76
C PHE A 234 -20.94 18.43 -7.22
N VAL A 235 -19.98 18.56 -8.12
CA VAL A 235 -20.16 18.34 -9.56
C VAL A 235 -19.42 17.07 -9.98
N PRO A 236 -20.13 15.98 -10.35
CA PRO A 236 -19.52 14.82 -10.99
C PRO A 236 -18.84 15.19 -12.31
N LEU A 237 -17.60 14.76 -12.52
CA LEU A 237 -16.82 15.09 -13.73
C LEU A 237 -16.56 13.88 -14.64
N TRP A 238 -16.93 12.68 -14.20
CA TRP A 238 -16.51 11.42 -14.86
C TRP A 238 -17.23 11.10 -16.18
N ASP A 239 -18.25 11.87 -16.55
CA ASP A 239 -18.98 11.75 -17.83
C ASP A 239 -18.72 12.93 -18.78
N GLU A 240 -17.85 13.87 -18.41
CA GLU A 240 -17.48 14.96 -19.31
C GLU A 240 -16.64 14.47 -20.50
N PRO A 241 -16.86 15.01 -21.72
CA PRO A 241 -16.14 14.57 -22.92
C PRO A 241 -14.66 14.96 -22.92
N GLY A 242 -14.28 15.99 -22.16
CA GLY A 242 -12.94 16.56 -22.09
C GLY A 242 -12.56 16.89 -20.64
N PRO A 243 -11.36 17.46 -20.40
CA PRO A 243 -11.00 18.02 -19.09
C PRO A 243 -11.92 19.19 -18.74
N SER A 244 -12.41 19.22 -17.51
CA SER A 244 -13.29 20.30 -17.02
C SER A 244 -12.49 21.55 -16.68
N SER A 245 -13.16 22.71 -16.58
CA SER A 245 -12.51 23.93 -16.09
C SER A 245 -12.00 23.77 -14.65
N TYR A 246 -12.73 23.01 -13.82
CA TYR A 246 -12.34 22.71 -12.44
C TYR A 246 -11.03 21.91 -12.41
N GLU A 247 -10.90 20.88 -13.24
CA GLU A 247 -9.67 20.07 -13.33
C GLU A 247 -8.48 20.90 -13.83
N LEU A 248 -8.70 21.80 -14.80
CA LEU A 248 -7.64 22.65 -15.33
C LEU A 248 -7.22 23.77 -14.35
N GLU A 249 -8.13 24.25 -13.52
CA GLU A 249 -7.82 25.19 -12.45
C GLU A 249 -7.04 24.51 -11.32
N ASP A 250 -7.52 23.38 -10.82
CA ASP A 250 -6.87 22.59 -9.77
C ASP A 250 -5.48 22.11 -10.19
N GLU A 251 -5.32 21.63 -11.43
CA GLU A 251 -4.02 21.25 -11.98
C GLU A 251 -3.04 22.44 -12.06
N ARG A 252 -3.52 23.66 -12.32
CA ARG A 252 -2.68 24.87 -12.33
C ARG A 252 -2.29 25.30 -10.93
N GLU A 253 -3.23 25.30 -9.99
CA GLU A 253 -2.99 25.66 -8.59
C GLU A 253 -2.02 24.68 -7.91
N PHE A 254 -2.21 23.39 -8.15
CA PHE A 254 -1.44 22.30 -7.54
C PHE A 254 -0.41 21.67 -8.50
N ALA A 255 0.09 22.42 -9.49
CA ALA A 255 0.99 21.92 -10.52
C ALA A 255 2.21 21.15 -9.96
N SER A 256 2.79 21.61 -8.84
CA SER A 256 3.92 20.92 -8.19
C SER A 256 3.54 19.57 -7.56
N LEU A 257 2.30 19.39 -7.10
CA LEU A 257 1.81 18.12 -6.58
C LEU A 257 1.48 17.17 -7.73
N VAL A 258 0.87 17.68 -8.81
CA VAL A 258 0.62 16.91 -10.03
C VAL A 258 1.92 16.39 -10.64
N GLN A 259 2.95 17.24 -10.73
CA GLN A 259 4.26 16.82 -11.24
C GLN A 259 4.90 15.76 -10.34
N ARG A 260 4.87 15.94 -9.02
CA ARG A 260 5.36 14.90 -8.08
C ARG A 260 4.62 13.56 -8.23
N GLY A 261 3.31 13.60 -8.42
CA GLY A 261 2.54 12.39 -8.72
C GLY A 261 2.97 11.70 -10.01
N ARG A 262 3.35 12.47 -11.04
CA ARG A 262 3.93 11.94 -12.30
C ARG A 262 5.32 11.35 -12.07
N ASP A 263 6.15 12.01 -11.29
CA ASP A 263 7.51 11.56 -10.98
C ASP A 263 7.51 10.22 -10.21
N LEU A 264 6.48 10.00 -9.36
CA LEU A 264 6.27 8.75 -8.62
C LEU A 264 5.45 7.69 -9.37
N ALA A 265 4.99 7.98 -10.60
CA ALA A 265 4.05 7.13 -11.30
C ALA A 265 4.59 5.73 -11.60
N TRP A 266 5.90 5.62 -11.88
CA TRP A 266 6.57 4.34 -12.13
C TRP A 266 6.46 3.41 -10.91
N LEU A 267 6.61 3.97 -9.70
CA LEU A 267 6.59 3.23 -8.45
C LEU A 267 5.17 2.77 -8.12
N GLY A 268 4.19 3.69 -8.14
CA GLY A 268 2.80 3.35 -7.85
C GLY A 268 2.19 2.36 -8.84
N SER A 269 2.47 2.51 -10.14
CA SER A 269 2.06 1.55 -11.16
C SER A 269 2.75 0.20 -10.99
N GLY A 270 4.07 0.19 -10.78
CA GLY A 270 4.83 -1.04 -10.56
C GLY A 270 4.34 -1.83 -9.35
N LEU A 271 3.97 -1.13 -8.26
CA LEU A 271 3.37 -1.70 -7.05
C LEU A 271 1.98 -2.26 -7.32
N LEU A 272 1.11 -1.54 -8.04
CA LEU A 272 -0.23 -2.04 -8.41
C LEU A 272 -0.14 -3.37 -9.18
N ARG A 273 0.77 -3.45 -10.17
CA ARG A 273 0.97 -4.66 -10.99
C ARG A 273 1.54 -5.84 -10.20
N ARG A 274 2.09 -5.57 -9.01
CA ARG A 274 2.72 -6.53 -8.10
C ARG A 274 2.00 -6.59 -6.75
N ILE A 275 0.71 -6.24 -6.73
CA ILE A 275 -0.03 -6.06 -5.48
C ILE A 275 -0.07 -7.32 -4.62
N ALA A 276 -0.02 -8.50 -5.22
CA ALA A 276 -0.12 -9.75 -4.51
C ALA A 276 1.14 -10.10 -3.70
N ILE A 277 2.27 -9.40 -3.90
CA ILE A 277 3.45 -9.51 -3.01
C ILE A 277 3.04 -9.20 -1.56
N PHE A 278 2.19 -8.19 -1.34
CA PHE A 278 1.73 -7.80 0.00
C PHE A 278 0.94 -8.91 0.71
N GLN A 279 0.23 -9.73 -0.06
CA GLN A 279 -0.50 -10.86 0.48
C GLN A 279 0.39 -12.09 0.65
N HIS A 280 1.18 -12.43 -0.37
CA HIS A 280 1.87 -13.72 -0.43
C HIS A 280 3.27 -13.74 0.18
N ALA A 281 4.01 -12.63 0.14
CA ALA A 281 5.36 -12.52 0.67
C ALA A 281 5.43 -11.78 2.02
N SER A 282 4.27 -11.37 2.56
CA SER A 282 4.17 -10.71 3.87
C SER A 282 3.31 -11.53 4.84
N THR A 283 3.50 -11.25 6.14
CA THR A 283 2.70 -11.80 7.23
C THR A 283 1.68 -10.79 7.79
N ALA A 284 1.48 -9.66 7.09
CA ALA A 284 0.59 -8.61 7.53
C ALA A 284 -0.88 -8.99 7.31
N TYR A 285 -1.71 -8.74 8.31
CA TYR A 285 -3.17 -8.87 8.20
C TYR A 285 -3.84 -7.58 7.70
N SER A 286 -3.12 -6.45 7.72
CA SER A 286 -3.60 -5.16 7.23
C SER A 286 -2.47 -4.42 6.53
N THR A 287 -2.81 -3.79 5.40
CA THR A 287 -1.90 -2.97 4.59
C THR A 287 -2.54 -1.62 4.35
N ARG A 288 -1.81 -0.54 4.64
CA ARG A 288 -2.23 0.85 4.41
C ARG A 288 -1.14 1.56 3.62
N SER A 289 -1.52 2.45 2.71
CA SER A 289 -0.54 3.23 1.95
C SER A 289 -0.98 4.66 1.67
N TRP A 290 -0.02 5.57 1.59
CA TRP A 290 -0.27 6.94 1.20
C TRP A 290 1.01 7.56 0.66
N ILE A 291 0.88 8.72 0.03
CA ILE A 291 2.02 9.51 -0.44
C ILE A 291 2.21 10.69 0.52
N THR A 292 3.46 11.01 0.86
CA THR A 292 3.82 12.23 1.56
C THR A 292 5.05 12.83 0.88
N GLY A 293 4.88 13.98 0.23
CA GLY A 293 5.96 14.59 -0.55
C GLY A 293 6.33 13.72 -1.75
N ASP A 294 7.56 13.23 -1.76
CA ASP A 294 8.15 12.32 -2.75
C ASP A 294 8.25 10.86 -2.24
N GLU A 295 7.61 10.56 -1.10
CA GLU A 295 7.66 9.25 -0.47
C GLU A 295 6.33 8.52 -0.59
N TRP A 296 6.37 7.30 -1.12
CA TRP A 296 5.32 6.29 -0.95
C TRP A 296 5.52 5.58 0.37
N ILE A 297 4.54 5.65 1.26
CA ILE A 297 4.60 5.03 2.59
C ILE A 297 3.63 3.87 2.65
N PHE A 298 4.12 2.71 3.11
CA PHE A 298 3.34 1.52 3.39
C PHE A 298 3.46 1.15 4.86
N GLU A 299 2.32 0.90 5.51
CA GLU A 299 2.23 0.28 6.84
C GLU A 299 1.65 -1.12 6.73
N LEU A 300 2.39 -2.09 7.23
CA LEU A 300 2.06 -3.52 7.23
C LEU A 300 1.91 -3.96 8.68
N ASP A 301 0.67 -4.12 9.14
CA ASP A 301 0.37 -4.51 10.52
C ASP A 301 0.36 -6.04 10.65
N THR A 302 1.22 -6.58 11.52
CA THR A 302 1.40 -8.00 11.79
C THR A 302 1.05 -8.31 13.25
N HIS A 303 0.35 -9.42 13.46
CA HIS A 303 -0.04 -9.86 14.79
C HIS A 303 1.18 -10.30 15.62
N ARG A 304 1.17 -10.04 16.93
CA ARG A 304 2.28 -10.35 17.84
C ARG A 304 2.77 -11.78 17.82
N ASP A 305 1.88 -12.74 17.60
CA ASP A 305 2.20 -14.17 17.61
C ASP A 305 2.74 -14.67 16.26
N VAL A 306 2.88 -13.78 15.27
CA VAL A 306 3.36 -14.07 13.92
C VAL A 306 4.69 -13.37 13.69
N PRO A 307 5.72 -14.06 13.16
CA PRO A 307 7.00 -13.43 12.86
C PRO A 307 6.87 -12.39 11.74
N LEU A 308 7.66 -11.33 11.83
CA LEU A 308 7.79 -10.35 10.75
C LEU A 308 8.54 -10.97 9.58
N ALA A 309 7.88 -11.17 8.43
CA ALA A 309 8.49 -11.71 7.21
C ALA A 309 9.15 -10.62 6.33
N HIS A 310 9.81 -9.62 6.93
CA HIS A 310 10.32 -8.47 6.17
C HIS A 310 11.38 -8.86 5.14
N ASP A 311 12.25 -9.83 5.42
CA ASP A 311 13.31 -10.23 4.49
C ASP A 311 12.75 -10.95 3.25
N GLU A 312 11.75 -11.80 3.42
CA GLU A 312 11.06 -12.48 2.32
C GLU A 312 10.26 -11.49 1.46
N PHE A 313 9.57 -10.56 2.12
CA PHE A 313 8.86 -9.47 1.44
C PHE A 313 9.83 -8.62 0.61
N LEU A 314 10.92 -8.13 1.23
CA LEU A 314 11.89 -7.28 0.55
C LEU A 314 12.59 -8.02 -0.58
N LYS A 315 12.95 -9.30 -0.39
CA LYS A 315 13.54 -10.14 -1.44
C LYS A 315 12.62 -10.24 -2.66
N SER A 316 11.32 -10.43 -2.45
CA SER A 316 10.34 -10.50 -3.54
C SER A 316 10.14 -9.12 -4.20
N LEU A 317 10.06 -8.07 -3.40
CA LEU A 317 9.88 -6.72 -3.89
C LEU A 317 11.05 -6.23 -4.76
N VAL A 318 12.29 -6.61 -4.44
CA VAL A 318 13.49 -6.18 -5.16
C VAL A 318 14.06 -7.25 -6.10
N ASP A 319 13.30 -8.32 -6.38
CA ASP A 319 13.73 -9.38 -7.31
C ASP A 319 14.04 -8.79 -8.70
N ASP A 320 15.17 -9.18 -9.29
CA ASP A 320 15.67 -8.61 -10.56
C ASP A 320 14.76 -8.88 -11.76
N VAL A 321 13.94 -9.94 -11.70
CA VAL A 321 13.12 -10.40 -12.84
C VAL A 321 11.65 -10.08 -12.60
N TRP A 322 11.18 -10.25 -11.37
CA TRP A 322 9.76 -10.16 -11.03
C TRP A 322 9.44 -8.94 -10.15
N GLY A 323 10.41 -8.43 -9.41
CA GLY A 323 10.24 -7.30 -8.51
C GLY A 323 10.30 -5.95 -9.21
N LEU A 324 10.56 -4.92 -8.43
CA LEU A 324 10.81 -3.56 -8.86
C LEU A 324 12.31 -3.27 -8.87
N PRO A 325 12.77 -2.31 -9.70
CA PRO A 325 14.17 -1.89 -9.78
C PRO A 325 14.57 -1.03 -8.56
N LEU A 326 14.33 -1.55 -7.36
CA LEU A 326 14.59 -0.91 -6.07
C LEU A 326 15.86 -1.45 -5.42
N LYS A 327 16.44 -0.65 -4.53
CA LYS A 327 17.49 -1.06 -3.58
C LYS A 327 17.18 -0.50 -2.20
N VAL A 328 17.58 -1.21 -1.15
CA VAL A 328 17.45 -0.73 0.23
C VAL A 328 18.53 0.33 0.48
N LYS A 329 18.11 1.57 0.71
CA LYS A 329 18.99 2.69 1.06
C LYS A 329 19.30 2.73 2.56
N ARG A 330 18.25 2.56 3.37
CA ARG A 330 18.33 2.64 4.84
C ARG A 330 17.41 1.63 5.48
N ARG A 331 17.81 1.08 6.62
CA ARG A 331 17.00 0.19 7.45
C ARG A 331 17.09 0.56 8.92
N PHE A 332 15.99 0.37 9.61
CA PHE A 332 15.87 0.40 11.05
C PHE A 332 15.09 -0.85 11.46
N CYS A 333 15.73 -1.76 12.18
CA CYS A 333 15.13 -3.05 12.50
C CYS A 333 15.29 -3.31 14.00
N ASP A 334 14.15 -3.48 14.67
CA ASP A 334 14.06 -3.70 16.12
C ASP A 334 13.68 -5.16 16.44
N CYS A 335 13.83 -6.09 15.50
CA CYS A 335 13.47 -7.50 15.69
C CYS A 335 14.22 -8.17 16.86
N SER A 336 15.44 -7.73 17.18
CA SER A 336 16.19 -8.24 18.34
C SER A 336 15.58 -7.84 19.69
N SER A 337 14.73 -6.82 19.73
CA SER A 337 14.12 -6.29 20.94
C SER A 337 12.73 -6.88 21.21
N GLN A 338 12.26 -7.80 20.36
CA GLN A 338 10.90 -8.35 20.41
C GLN A 338 10.53 -8.99 21.76
N SER A 339 11.50 -9.60 22.46
CA SER A 339 11.26 -10.28 23.74
C SER A 339 11.01 -9.34 24.92
N THR A 340 11.29 -8.03 24.80
CA THR A 340 11.33 -7.11 25.94
C THR A 340 10.31 -5.97 25.94
N ALA A 341 9.64 -5.60 24.84
CA ALA A 341 8.63 -4.52 24.92
C ALA A 341 7.22 -4.99 25.19
N ARG A 342 6.53 -4.11 25.89
CA ARG A 342 5.12 -4.20 26.26
C ARG A 342 4.20 -3.46 25.28
N ARG A 343 4.71 -2.73 24.27
CA ARG A 343 3.93 -1.95 23.29
C ARG A 343 4.63 -1.90 21.92
N GLY A 344 3.84 -1.81 20.85
CA GLY A 344 4.19 -2.15 19.46
C GLY A 344 5.54 -1.64 18.94
N TYR A 345 6.18 -2.50 18.14
CA TYR A 345 7.45 -2.25 17.47
C TYR A 345 7.24 -2.01 15.97
N GLN A 346 8.22 -1.36 15.35
CA GLN A 346 8.22 -1.13 13.92
C GLN A 346 9.63 -1.32 13.34
N CYS A 347 9.74 -2.15 12.31
CA CYS A 347 10.90 -2.15 11.43
C CYS A 347 10.62 -1.27 10.21
N THR A 348 11.52 -0.33 9.91
CA THR A 348 11.35 0.65 8.82
C THR A 348 12.44 0.49 7.79
N TYR A 349 12.05 0.35 6.53
CA TYR A 349 12.95 0.28 5.38
C TYR A 349 12.67 1.44 4.44
N TYR A 350 13.74 2.07 3.96
CA TYR A 350 13.68 3.09 2.92
C TYR A 350 14.35 2.50 1.68
N LEU A 351 13.59 2.46 0.60
CA LEU A 351 14.02 1.98 -0.70
C LEU A 351 13.97 3.13 -1.70
N GLU A 352 14.89 3.09 -2.64
CA GLU A 352 14.96 4.02 -3.77
C GLU A 352 15.22 3.24 -5.04
N HIS A 353 15.04 3.88 -6.19
CA HIS A 353 15.37 3.27 -7.47
C HIS A 353 16.88 2.94 -7.56
N ARG A 354 17.22 1.88 -8.30
CA ARG A 354 18.63 1.45 -8.47
C ARG A 354 19.44 2.49 -9.22
N ASP A 355 18.86 3.04 -10.29
CA ASP A 355 19.34 4.24 -10.98
C ASP A 355 19.08 5.48 -10.11
N PRO A 356 20.13 6.22 -9.68
CA PRO A 356 19.99 7.40 -8.83
C PRO A 356 19.31 8.60 -9.50
N GLU A 357 19.19 8.61 -10.84
CA GLU A 357 18.54 9.70 -11.57
C GLU A 357 17.01 9.58 -11.58
N VAL A 358 16.47 8.42 -11.19
CA VAL A 358 15.01 8.19 -11.13
C VAL A 358 14.50 8.58 -9.74
N PRO A 359 13.66 9.63 -9.64
CA PRO A 359 13.16 10.09 -8.35
C PRO A 359 12.15 9.13 -7.73
N GLY A 360 12.02 9.23 -6.42
CA GLY A 360 11.01 8.54 -5.63
C GLY A 360 11.58 7.64 -4.55
N ILE A 361 10.99 7.74 -3.36
CA ILE A 361 11.35 6.93 -2.20
C ILE A 361 10.16 6.07 -1.82
N MET A 362 10.42 4.83 -1.45
CA MET A 362 9.44 3.95 -0.82
C MET A 362 9.84 3.71 0.62
N GLN A 363 8.96 4.06 1.55
CA GLN A 363 9.07 3.70 2.95
C GLN A 363 8.15 2.52 3.25
N ILE A 364 8.70 1.44 3.80
CA ILE A 364 7.92 0.29 4.27
C ILE A 364 8.09 0.16 5.77
N ARG A 365 6.97 0.11 6.48
CA ARG A 365 6.88 0.03 7.93
C ARG A 365 6.21 -1.29 8.32
N PHE A 366 7.00 -2.24 8.79
CA PHE A 366 6.52 -3.50 9.35
C PHE A 366 6.19 -3.28 10.82
N ARG A 367 4.91 -3.16 11.13
CA ARG A 367 4.40 -2.93 12.49
C ARG A 367 4.05 -4.26 13.13
N TRP A 368 4.44 -4.43 14.39
CA TRP A 368 4.25 -5.65 15.16
C TRP A 368 3.70 -5.31 16.53
N GLY A 369 2.65 -6.02 16.96
CA GLY A 369 2.05 -5.83 18.27
C GLY A 369 0.73 -6.55 18.42
N ASP A 370 0.02 -6.25 19.50
CA ASP A 370 -1.39 -6.60 19.60
C ASP A 370 -2.11 -6.06 18.36
N ALA A 371 -3.13 -6.77 17.89
CA ALA A 371 -3.90 -6.33 16.75
C ALA A 371 -4.38 -4.89 17.01
N VAL A 372 -3.94 -3.97 16.13
CA VAL A 372 -4.09 -2.51 16.28
C VAL A 372 -5.54 -2.09 16.53
N TYR A 373 -6.50 -2.96 16.23
CA TYR A 373 -7.93 -2.69 16.25
C TYR A 373 -8.79 -3.73 16.97
N GLY A 374 -8.20 -4.54 17.86
CA GLY A 374 -8.91 -5.47 18.77
C GLY A 374 -8.66 -6.96 18.50
N ASP A 375 -9.20 -7.83 19.36
CA ASP A 375 -9.01 -9.29 19.27
C ASP A 375 -9.88 -9.97 18.19
N ASP A 376 -10.85 -9.25 17.60
CA ASP A 376 -11.85 -9.76 16.65
C ASP A 376 -11.43 -9.64 15.17
N VAL A 377 -10.17 -9.25 14.89
CA VAL A 377 -9.71 -9.00 13.51
C VAL A 377 -9.88 -10.21 12.61
N ARG A 378 -9.61 -11.42 13.12
CA ARG A 378 -9.78 -12.64 12.33
C ARG A 378 -11.24 -12.82 11.90
N GLU A 379 -12.18 -12.70 12.83
CA GLU A 379 -13.62 -12.86 12.56
C GLU A 379 -14.10 -11.84 11.52
N ARG A 380 -13.63 -10.59 11.61
CA ARG A 380 -13.92 -9.55 10.61
C ARG A 380 -13.42 -9.89 9.22
N LEU A 381 -12.20 -10.43 9.10
CA LEU A 381 -11.65 -10.81 7.80
C LEU A 381 -12.32 -12.08 7.24
N GLU A 382 -12.67 -13.05 8.08
CA GLU A 382 -13.51 -14.20 7.71
C GLU A 382 -14.87 -13.73 7.16
N GLU A 383 -15.47 -12.73 7.80
CA GLU A 383 -16.69 -12.08 7.37
C GLU A 383 -16.57 -11.38 6.01
N LEU A 384 -15.41 -10.84 5.68
CA LEU A 384 -15.07 -10.25 4.38
C LEU A 384 -14.65 -11.29 3.34
N LYS A 385 -14.75 -12.59 3.67
CA LYS A 385 -14.39 -13.72 2.81
C LYS A 385 -12.91 -13.76 2.47
N ALA A 386 -12.05 -13.34 3.39
CA ALA A 386 -10.62 -13.56 3.27
C ALA A 386 -10.29 -15.07 3.19
N ASP A 387 -9.24 -15.38 2.45
CA ASP A 387 -8.78 -16.75 2.25
C ASP A 387 -8.35 -17.38 3.59
N GLN A 388 -8.77 -18.63 3.83
CA GLN A 388 -8.54 -19.30 5.10
C GLN A 388 -7.07 -19.68 5.31
N GLU A 389 -6.37 -20.10 4.25
CA GLU A 389 -4.96 -20.45 4.33
C GLU A 389 -4.11 -19.21 4.64
N TRP A 390 -4.45 -18.07 4.03
CA TRP A 390 -3.87 -16.78 4.36
C TRP A 390 -4.15 -16.38 5.82
N LEU A 391 -5.40 -16.47 6.28
CA LEU A 391 -5.77 -16.15 7.66
C LEU A 391 -5.03 -17.02 8.69
N ASP A 392 -4.88 -18.30 8.42
CA ASP A 392 -4.13 -19.22 9.29
C ASP A 392 -2.66 -18.85 9.38
N ARG A 393 -2.09 -18.29 8.30
CA ARG A 393 -0.72 -17.77 8.29
C ARG A 393 -0.56 -16.45 9.06
N VAL A 394 -1.47 -15.49 8.86
CA VAL A 394 -1.29 -14.10 9.38
C VAL A 394 -1.98 -13.82 10.71
N LEU A 395 -2.99 -14.63 11.06
CA LEU A 395 -3.79 -14.54 12.29
C LEU A 395 -4.12 -15.96 12.79
N PRO A 396 -3.11 -16.74 13.21
CA PRO A 396 -3.33 -18.12 13.64
C PRO A 396 -4.33 -18.17 14.80
N ARG A 397 -5.26 -19.13 14.74
CA ARG A 397 -6.20 -19.36 15.84
C ARG A 397 -5.38 -19.70 17.08
N ARG A 398 -5.61 -19.00 18.19
CA ARG A 398 -5.05 -19.40 19.48
C ARG A 398 -5.55 -20.82 19.73
N SER A 399 -4.64 -21.80 19.64
CA SER A 399 -4.91 -23.14 20.11
C SER A 399 -5.38 -22.97 21.55
N SER A 400 -6.64 -23.29 21.81
CA SER A 400 -7.24 -23.24 23.15
C SER A 400 -6.23 -23.86 24.10
N GLN A 401 -5.63 -23.01 24.93
CA GLN A 401 -4.71 -23.47 25.95
C GLN A 401 -5.53 -24.44 26.79
N ARG A 402 -5.21 -25.73 26.64
CA ARG A 402 -5.74 -26.83 27.44
C ARG A 402 -5.85 -26.35 28.88
N GLY A 403 -7.04 -26.54 29.46
CA GLY A 403 -7.37 -26.12 30.81
C GLY A 403 -6.27 -26.47 31.81
N GLY A 404 -5.42 -25.50 32.11
CA GLY A 404 -4.72 -25.44 33.37
C GLY A 404 -5.70 -24.85 34.36
N SER A 405 -6.57 -25.70 34.92
CA SER A 405 -7.26 -25.39 36.16
C SER A 405 -6.18 -25.04 37.19
N VAL A 406 -5.93 -23.76 37.39
CA VAL A 406 -5.20 -23.29 38.56
C VAL A 406 -6.18 -23.49 39.71
N VAL A 407 -6.12 -24.69 40.29
CA VAL A 407 -6.71 -25.00 41.59
C VAL A 407 -6.11 -24.00 42.57
N ARG A 408 -6.88 -22.97 42.90
CA ARG A 408 -6.62 -22.12 44.06
C ARG A 408 -6.73 -23.03 45.28
N LYS A 409 -5.59 -23.49 45.80
CA LYS A 409 -5.51 -24.04 47.14
C LYS A 409 -5.84 -22.90 48.10
N GLY A 410 -7.06 -22.91 48.64
CA GLY A 410 -7.40 -22.15 49.83
C GLY A 410 -6.57 -22.66 50.99
N GLY A 411 -5.72 -21.79 51.55
CA GLY A 411 -5.11 -22.00 52.86
C GLY A 411 -6.13 -21.64 53.96
N PRO A 412 -6.13 -22.33 55.10
CA PRO A 412 -7.13 -22.15 56.15
C PRO A 412 -6.89 -20.88 56.97
N ARG A 413 -8.04 -20.29 57.32
CA ARG A 413 -8.42 -19.20 58.25
C ARG A 413 -7.34 -18.43 59.00
#